data_AF-A0A8J3AX14-F1
#
_entry.id   AF-A0A8J3AX14-F1
#
_cell.length_a   1.000
_cell.length_b   1.000
_cell.length_c   1.000
_cell.angle_alpha   90.00
_cell.angle_beta   90.00
_cell.angle_gamma   90.00
#
_symmetry.space_group_name_H-M   'P 1'
#
loop_
_entity.id
_entity.type
_entity.pdbx_description
1 polymer ?
#
loop_
_entity_poly.entity_id
_entity_poly.type
_entity_poly.pdbx_seq_one_letter_code
_entity_poly.pdbx_strand_id
1 'polypeptide(L)'
;MSKVIHEFNDNIRKLRKELFGKGPERIHTVFVDNMAVSTIYGNLTPTEIFIAKTPEGRDIVHSARTKMIQKVYASNPPVKLEELVGAKFVNLFSDIKIEEDIAISVFIFDKNIISNPTE
;
A
#
# COMPACT_ATOMS: atom_id res chain seq x y z
N MET A 1 -0.62 18.86 -5.38
CA MET A 1 0.01 17.51 -5.36
C MET A 1 0.36 17.03 -3.94
N SER A 2 1.13 17.79 -3.14
CA SER A 2 1.52 17.37 -1.76
C SER A 2 0.34 17.00 -0.83
N LYS A 3 -0.73 17.81 -0.81
CA LYS A 3 -1.94 17.52 0.00
C LYS A 3 -2.64 16.20 -0.40
N VAL A 4 -2.77 15.95 -1.71
CA VAL A 4 -3.37 14.72 -2.24
C VAL A 4 -2.54 13.50 -1.84
N ILE A 5 -1.21 13.57 -1.96
CA ILE A 5 -0.30 12.49 -1.54
C ILE A 5 -0.41 12.24 -0.03
N HIS A 6 -0.53 13.30 0.79
CA HIS A 6 -0.73 13.16 2.23
C HIS A 6 -2.02 12.40 2.56
N GLU A 7 -3.14 12.80 1.96
CA GLU A 7 -4.43 12.11 2.14
C GLU A 7 -4.40 10.67 1.62
N PHE A 8 -3.68 10.42 0.52
CA PHE A 8 -3.47 9.08 -0.03
C PHE A 8 -2.74 8.18 0.97
N ASN A 9 -1.64 8.70 1.54
CA ASN A 9 -0.86 8.00 2.57
C ASN A 9 -1.68 7.73 3.83
N ASP A 10 -2.52 8.67 4.26
CA ASP A 10 -3.37 8.49 5.44
C ASP A 10 -4.43 7.39 5.23
N ASN A 11 -5.01 7.31 4.04
CA ASN A 11 -5.94 6.23 3.69
C ASN A 11 -5.25 4.86 3.71
N ILE A 12 -4.04 4.73 3.13
CA ILE A 12 -3.24 3.50 3.23
C ILE A 12 -2.97 3.17 4.69
N ARG A 13 -2.56 4.15 5.49
CA ARG A 13 -2.20 3.94 6.89
C ARG A 13 -3.37 3.42 7.72
N LYS A 14 -4.56 4.02 7.55
CA LYS A 14 -5.79 3.60 8.24
C LYS A 14 -6.18 2.19 7.84
N LEU A 15 -6.24 1.89 6.54
CA LEU A 15 -6.64 0.57 6.06
C LEU A 15 -5.67 -0.52 6.57
N ARG A 16 -4.36 -0.30 6.50
CA ARG A 16 -3.36 -1.27 6.99
C ARG A 16 -3.51 -1.50 8.50
N LYS A 17 -3.76 -0.44 9.27
CA LYS A 17 -4.01 -0.53 10.71
C LYS A 17 -5.28 -1.34 11.02
N GLU A 18 -6.35 -1.12 10.26
CA GLU A 18 -7.61 -1.84 10.43
C GLU A 18 -7.47 -3.34 10.09
N LEU A 19 -6.74 -3.67 9.02
CA LEU A 19 -6.58 -5.05 8.55
C LEU A 19 -5.55 -5.86 9.37
N PHE A 20 -4.44 -5.25 9.77
CA PHE A 20 -3.30 -5.96 10.36
C PHE A 20 -2.94 -5.48 11.77
N GLY A 21 -3.70 -4.57 12.36
CA GLY A 21 -3.48 -4.06 13.72
C GLY A 21 -2.35 -3.03 13.86
N LYS A 22 -1.46 -2.90 12.87
CA LYS A 22 -0.43 -1.84 12.81
C LYS A 22 -0.46 -1.13 11.46
N GLY A 23 -0.62 0.19 11.53
CA GLY A 23 -0.38 1.07 10.39
C GLY A 23 1.14 1.27 10.22
N PRO A 24 1.62 1.55 8.99
CA PRO A 24 3.02 1.88 8.75
C PRO A 24 3.50 3.02 9.66
N GLU A 25 4.79 3.09 9.92
CA GLU A 25 5.42 4.22 10.60
C GLU A 25 5.62 5.37 9.61
N ARG A 26 6.17 5.05 8.43
CA ARG A 26 6.41 6.02 7.35
C ARG A 26 5.89 5.48 6.02
N ILE A 27 5.29 6.36 5.23
CA ILE A 27 4.87 6.08 3.86
C ILE A 27 5.42 7.19 2.98
N HIS A 28 6.07 6.81 1.90
CA HIS A 28 6.49 7.72 0.84
C HIS A 28 5.79 7.29 -0.45
N THR A 29 5.02 8.19 -1.05
CA THR A 29 4.27 7.89 -2.28
C THR A 29 4.65 8.87 -3.37
N VAL A 30 4.91 8.32 -4.55
CA VAL A 30 5.15 9.06 -5.79
C VAL A 30 4.03 8.71 -6.75
N PHE A 31 3.46 9.73 -7.39
CA PHE A 31 2.56 9.52 -8.52
C PHE A 31 3.40 9.56 -9.80
N VAL A 32 3.16 8.60 -10.69
CA VAL A 32 3.81 8.45 -12.00
C VAL A 32 2.77 7.93 -12.98
N ASP A 33 2.44 8.71 -14.01
CA ASP A 33 1.37 8.42 -14.96
C ASP A 33 0.05 8.04 -14.27
N ASN A 34 -0.52 6.89 -14.62
CA ASN A 34 -1.71 6.32 -14.01
C ASN A 34 -1.41 5.49 -12.75
N MET A 35 -0.27 5.68 -12.10
CA MET A 35 0.17 4.86 -10.97
C MET A 35 0.50 5.70 -9.73
N ALA A 36 0.19 5.14 -8.57
CA ALA A 36 0.75 5.57 -7.29
C ALA A 36 1.68 4.49 -6.75
N VAL A 37 2.96 4.82 -6.56
CA VAL A 37 3.98 3.92 -6.00
C VAL A 37 4.26 4.34 -4.56
N SER A 38 3.84 3.51 -3.61
CA SER A 38 4.00 3.72 -2.18
C SER A 38 5.10 2.81 -1.61
N THR A 39 6.16 3.41 -1.09
CA THR A 39 7.14 2.74 -0.23
C THR A 39 6.72 2.89 1.23
N ILE A 40 6.62 1.77 1.93
CA ILE A 40 6.02 1.64 3.25
C ILE A 40 7.08 1.09 4.20
N TYR A 41 7.27 1.74 5.34
CA TYR A 41 8.27 1.36 6.35
C TYR A 41 7.60 1.09 7.69
N GLY A 42 8.12 0.12 8.45
CA GLY A 42 7.70 -0.11 9.84
C GLY A 42 6.24 -0.53 9.92
N ASN A 43 5.85 -1.53 9.13
CA ASN A 43 4.45 -1.93 8.94
C ASN A 43 4.09 -3.28 9.58
N LEU A 44 5.08 -4.03 10.08
CA LEU A 44 4.88 -5.30 10.79
C LEU A 44 4.64 -5.07 12.29
N THR A 45 3.66 -5.80 12.83
CA THR A 45 3.40 -5.84 14.27
C THR A 45 4.54 -6.57 15.01
N PRO A 46 4.72 -6.33 16.33
CA PRO A 46 5.66 -7.11 17.13
C PRO A 46 5.44 -8.63 17.03
N THR A 47 4.18 -9.06 16.93
CA THR A 47 3.80 -10.47 16.75
C THR A 47 4.27 -11.02 15.41
N GLU A 48 4.07 -10.29 14.31
CA GLU A 48 4.56 -10.71 12.98
C GLU A 48 6.10 -10.76 12.94
N ILE A 49 6.77 -9.78 13.54
CA ILE A 49 8.24 -9.77 13.66
C ILE A 49 8.72 -11.00 14.44
N PHE A 50 8.01 -11.39 15.50
CA PHE A 50 8.33 -12.58 16.27
C PHE A 50 8.13 -13.87 15.44
N ILE A 51 7.01 -13.99 14.72
CA ILE A 51 6.70 -15.14 13.85
C ILE A 51 7.73 -15.27 12.73
N ALA A 52 8.13 -14.15 12.12
CA ALA A 52 9.10 -14.10 11.02
C ALA A 52 10.53 -14.52 11.40
N LYS A 53 10.80 -14.86 12.66
CA LYS A 53 12.10 -15.38 13.10
C LYS A 53 12.40 -16.77 12.54
N THR A 54 11.39 -17.56 12.14
CA THR A 54 11.59 -18.83 11.44
C THR A 54 11.36 -18.68 9.94
N PRO A 55 11.99 -19.52 9.09
CA PRO A 55 11.72 -19.54 7.65
C PRO A 55 10.24 -19.69 7.31
N GLU A 56 9.55 -20.61 7.97
CA GLU A 56 8.14 -20.91 7.72
C GLU A 56 7.24 -19.74 8.16
N GLY A 57 7.55 -19.13 9.30
CA GLY A 57 6.83 -17.97 9.80
C GLY A 57 7.02 -16.76 8.90
N ARG A 58 8.23 -16.57 8.35
CA ARG A 58 8.50 -15.51 7.37
C ARG A 58 7.63 -15.67 6.12
N ASP A 59 7.52 -16.89 5.58
CA ASP A 59 6.68 -17.16 4.41
C ASP A 59 5.20 -16.88 4.68
N ILE A 60 4.72 -17.20 5.88
CA ILE A 60 3.35 -16.90 6.31
C ILE A 60 3.12 -15.39 6.37
N VAL A 61 3.99 -14.64 7.04
CA VAL A 61 3.88 -13.18 7.17
C VAL A 61 3.97 -12.52 5.79
N HIS A 62 4.91 -12.96 4.96
CA HIS A 62 5.05 -12.49 3.58
C HIS A 62 3.76 -12.73 2.79
N SER A 63 3.22 -13.94 2.80
CA SER A 63 1.97 -14.29 2.10
C SER A 63 0.78 -13.43 2.58
N ALA A 64 0.67 -13.19 3.89
CA ALA A 64 -0.36 -12.32 4.44
C ALA A 64 -0.21 -10.86 3.95
N ARG A 65 1.00 -10.32 3.98
CA ARG A 65 1.29 -8.93 3.62
C ARG A 65 1.28 -8.64 2.11
N THR A 66 1.35 -9.68 1.29
CA THR A 66 1.33 -9.60 -0.18
C THR A 66 -0.01 -10.04 -0.77
N LYS A 67 -0.39 -11.30 -0.56
CA LYS A 67 -1.56 -11.90 -1.23
C LYS A 67 -2.88 -11.51 -0.57
N MET A 68 -2.94 -11.47 0.76
CA MET A 68 -4.21 -11.12 1.42
C MET A 68 -4.58 -9.67 1.18
N ILE A 69 -3.62 -8.75 1.19
CA ILE A 69 -3.92 -7.35 0.86
C ILE A 69 -4.42 -7.20 -0.57
N GLN A 70 -3.80 -7.86 -1.55
CA GLN A 70 -4.26 -7.84 -2.94
C GLN A 70 -5.71 -8.33 -3.06
N LYS A 71 -6.06 -9.40 -2.34
CA LYS A 71 -7.45 -9.90 -2.28
C LYS A 71 -8.41 -8.88 -1.68
N VAL A 72 -8.03 -8.20 -0.60
CA VAL A 72 -8.88 -7.16 0.01
C VAL A 72 -9.18 -6.05 -0.99
N TYR A 73 -8.17 -5.53 -1.68
CA TYR A 73 -8.35 -4.47 -2.69
C TYR A 73 -9.15 -4.95 -3.90
N ALA A 74 -9.02 -6.21 -4.30
CA ALA A 74 -9.81 -6.79 -5.39
C ALA A 74 -11.29 -6.96 -5.03
N SER A 75 -11.59 -7.37 -3.79
CA SER A 75 -12.96 -7.56 -3.32
C SER A 75 -13.64 -6.26 -2.89
N ASN A 76 -12.87 -5.31 -2.36
CA ASN A 76 -13.33 -4.01 -1.90
C ASN A 76 -12.42 -2.93 -2.48
N PRO A 77 -12.69 -2.47 -3.71
CA PRO A 77 -11.93 -1.39 -4.33
C PRO A 77 -11.89 -0.16 -3.42
N PRO A 78 -10.75 0.55 -3.36
CA PRO A 78 -10.53 1.62 -2.41
C PRO A 78 -11.24 2.90 -2.90
N VAL A 79 -12.56 2.98 -2.71
CA VAL A 79 -13.40 4.09 -3.20
C VAL A 79 -12.84 5.47 -2.83
N LYS A 80 -12.36 5.62 -1.59
CA LYS A 80 -11.74 6.87 -1.12
C LYS A 80 -10.47 7.25 -1.89
N LEU A 81 -9.67 6.27 -2.32
CA LEU A 81 -8.50 6.52 -3.15
C LEU A 81 -8.91 6.92 -4.56
N GLU A 82 -9.92 6.25 -5.13
CA GLU A 82 -10.47 6.61 -6.46
C GLU A 82 -11.01 8.04 -6.48
N GLU A 83 -11.81 8.42 -5.48
CA GLU A 83 -12.36 9.78 -5.32
C GLU A 83 -11.24 10.82 -5.20
N LEU A 84 -10.20 10.50 -4.43
CA LEU A 84 -9.08 11.39 -4.18
C LEU A 84 -8.25 11.67 -5.44
N VAL A 85 -8.02 10.66 -6.29
CA VAL A 85 -7.24 10.81 -7.53
C VAL A 85 -8.10 11.04 -8.78
N GLY A 86 -9.42 10.93 -8.63
CA GLY A 86 -10.39 11.09 -9.71
C GLY A 86 -10.34 9.99 -10.78
N ALA A 87 -9.79 8.80 -10.48
CA ALA A 87 -9.56 7.69 -11.42
C ALA A 87 -9.95 6.34 -10.79
N LYS A 88 -10.36 5.37 -11.62
CA LYS A 88 -10.76 4.04 -11.16
C LYS A 88 -9.56 3.17 -10.88
N PHE A 89 -9.59 2.47 -9.75
CA PHE A 89 -8.57 1.52 -9.36
C PHE A 89 -8.70 0.27 -10.22
N VAL A 90 -7.60 -0.13 -10.85
CA VAL A 90 -7.53 -1.28 -11.75
C VAL A 90 -6.87 -2.47 -11.07
N ASN A 91 -5.65 -2.27 -10.55
CA ASN A 91 -4.84 -3.34 -9.98
C ASN A 91 -3.95 -2.84 -8.84
N LEU A 92 -3.61 -3.74 -7.91
CA LEU A 92 -2.58 -3.55 -6.90
C LEU A 92 -1.51 -4.63 -7.05
N PHE A 93 -0.27 -4.19 -7.21
CA PHE A 93 0.90 -5.04 -6.99
C PHE A 93 1.51 -4.65 -5.66
N SER A 94 1.84 -5.63 -4.82
CA SER A 94 2.49 -5.34 -3.54
C SER A 94 3.41 -6.46 -3.14
N ASP A 95 4.59 -6.08 -2.66
CA ASP A 95 5.58 -7.00 -2.11
C ASP A 95 6.24 -6.44 -0.84
N ILE A 96 6.85 -7.31 -0.03
CA ILE A 96 7.49 -6.92 1.24
C ILE A 96 8.82 -7.65 1.46
N LYS A 97 9.83 -6.90 1.88
CA LYS A 97 11.06 -7.42 2.45
C LYS A 97 10.94 -7.45 3.98
N ILE A 98 10.71 -8.63 4.53
CA ILE A 98 10.38 -8.83 5.95
C ILE A 98 11.53 -8.43 6.86
N GLU A 99 12.77 -8.73 6.48
CA GLU A 99 13.98 -8.46 7.26
C GLU A 99 14.19 -6.97 7.52
N GLU A 100 13.76 -6.14 6.57
CA GLU A 100 13.93 -4.68 6.61
C GLU A 100 12.63 -3.97 7.03
N ASP A 101 11.52 -4.70 7.15
CA ASP A 101 10.18 -4.14 7.34
C ASP A 101 9.87 -3.02 6.31
N ILE A 102 10.17 -3.32 5.04
CA ILE A 102 9.92 -2.43 3.90
C ILE A 102 8.99 -3.12 2.91
N ALA A 103 7.89 -2.46 2.56
CA ALA A 103 6.98 -2.91 1.52
C ALA A 103 6.86 -1.87 0.40
N ILE A 104 6.62 -2.37 -0.81
CA ILE A 104 6.26 -1.53 -1.95
C ILE A 104 4.85 -1.93 -2.39
N SER A 105 4.01 -0.93 -2.63
CA SER A 105 2.69 -1.10 -3.22
C SER A 105 2.58 -0.19 -4.45
N VAL A 106 2.21 -0.78 -5.60
CA VAL A 106 1.94 -0.07 -6.86
C VAL A 106 0.45 -0.17 -7.13
N PHE A 107 -0.24 0.96 -7.01
CA PHE A 107 -1.64 1.11 -7.35
C PHE A 107 -1.74 1.59 -8.79
N ILE A 108 -2.45 0.85 -9.63
CA ILE A 108 -2.70 1.21 -11.04
C ILE A 108 -4.12 1.70 -11.18
N PHE A 109 -4.29 2.81 -11.90
CA PHE A 109 -5.56 3.44 -12.20
C PHE A 109 -5.89 3.41 -13.69
N ASP A 110 -7.16 3.61 -14.04
CA ASP A 110 -7.67 3.55 -15.42
C ASP A 110 -7.22 4.73 -16.30
N LYS A 111 -6.78 5.83 -15.70
CA LYS A 111 -6.25 7.01 -16.38
C LYS A 111 -5.17 7.70 -15.57
N ASN A 112 -4.45 8.62 -16.21
CA ASN A 112 -3.37 9.39 -15.60
C ASN A 112 -3.87 10.14 -14.36
N ILE A 113 -3.16 9.99 -13.24
CA ILE A 113 -3.49 10.62 -11.95
C ILE A 113 -2.61 11.83 -11.65
N ILE A 114 -1.64 12.10 -12.52
CA ILE A 114 -0.90 13.35 -12.54
C ILE A 114 -1.64 14.27 -13.49
N SER A 115 -2.10 15.41 -12.99
CA SER A 115 -2.44 16.52 -13.86
C SER A 115 -1.16 16.93 -14.59
N ASN A 116 -1.08 16.68 -15.91
CA ASN A 116 -0.02 17.26 -16.72
C ASN A 116 0.04 18.76 -16.40
N PRO A 117 1.20 19.33 -16.02
CA PRO A 117 1.35 20.75 -16.19
C PRO A 117 1.09 20.99 -17.68
N THR A 118 0.01 21.69 -17.99
CA THR A 118 -0.26 22.22 -19.32
C THR A 118 1.02 22.81 -19.87
N GLU A 119 1.54 22.23 -20.96
CA GLU A 119 2.43 22.95 -21.89
C GLU A 119 1.65 24.09 -22.55
#